data_AF-A0A8T4LX84-F1
#
_entry.id   AF-A0A8T4LX84-F1
#
_cell.length_a   1.000
_cell.length_b   1.000
_cell.length_c   1.000
_cell.angle_alpha   90.00
_cell.angle_beta   90.00
_cell.angle_gamma   90.00
#
_symmetry.space_group_name_H-M   'P 1'
#
loop_
_entity.id
_entity.type
_entity.pdbx_description
1 polymer ?
#
loop_
_entity_poly.entity_id
_entity_poly.type
_entity_poly.pdbx_seq_one_letter_code
_entity_poly.pdbx_strand_id
1 'polypeptide(L)'
;MKAFVKNIGDYVIHNAPKGIRYWKIANGSNIENSVEVDLVPVEKGAEIPGHIHKKSNALALVVSGSGKVTLGDGGYNVRKGDI
;
A
#
# COMPACT_ATOMS: atom_id res chain seq x y z
N MET A 1 13.45 21.08 -6.16
CA MET A 1 13.26 20.22 -4.96
C MET A 1 13.82 18.85 -5.26
N LYS A 2 14.81 18.36 -4.50
CA LYS A 2 15.32 16.99 -4.63
C LYS A 2 14.52 16.10 -3.67
N ALA A 3 13.77 15.14 -4.20
CA ALA A 3 13.22 14.07 -3.39
C ALA A 3 14.38 13.23 -2.84
N PHE A 4 14.60 13.30 -1.53
CA PHE A 4 15.54 12.42 -0.85
C PHE A 4 14.82 11.10 -0.56
N VAL A 5 15.16 10.06 -1.31
CA VAL A 5 14.84 8.69 -0.91
C VAL A 5 15.81 8.32 0.19
N LYS A 6 15.45 8.60 1.45
CA LYS A 6 16.13 8.01 2.59
C LYS A 6 15.74 6.53 2.59
N ASN A 7 16.73 5.65 2.53
CA ASN A 7 16.51 4.22 2.75
C ASN A 7 16.09 4.08 4.22
N ILE A 8 14.78 4.17 4.48
CA ILE A 8 14.23 3.92 5.81
C ILE A 8 14.26 2.40 5.90
N GLY A 9 15.33 1.88 6.53
CA GLY A 9 15.61 0.46 6.61
C GLY A 9 14.37 -0.34 7.01
N ASP A 10 14.30 -1.58 6.51
CA ASP A 10 13.20 -2.53 6.67
C ASP A 10 12.39 -2.31 7.96
N TYR A 11 11.39 -1.44 7.89
CA TYR A 11 10.36 -1.39 8.93
C TYR A 11 9.47 -2.59 8.67
N VAL A 12 9.88 -3.71 9.25
CA VAL A 12 9.04 -4.89 9.39
C VAL A 12 7.83 -4.43 10.21
N ILE A 13 6.67 -4.28 9.58
CA ILE A 13 5.43 -4.29 10.35
C ILE A 13 5.41 -5.66 11.03
N HIS A 14 5.52 -5.67 12.36
CA HIS A 14 5.72 -6.88 13.17
C HIS A 14 4.57 -7.92 13.06
N ASN A 15 3.54 -7.66 12.23
CA ASN A 15 2.40 -8.53 11.95
C ASN A 15 1.96 -8.47 10.47
N ALA A 16 2.87 -8.23 9.52
CA ALA A 16 2.51 -8.33 8.10
C ALA A 16 2.05 -9.77 7.79
N PRO A 17 0.90 -9.97 7.10
CA PRO A 17 0.47 -11.31 6.73
C PRO A 17 1.53 -11.98 5.85
N LYS A 18 1.61 -13.31 5.92
CA LYS A 18 2.64 -14.09 5.23
C LYS A 18 2.63 -13.77 3.73
N GLY A 19 3.80 -13.45 3.17
CA GLY A 19 3.97 -13.12 1.75
C GLY A 19 3.74 -11.64 1.40
N ILE A 20 3.59 -10.77 2.40
CA ILE A 20 3.45 -9.32 2.22
C ILE A 20 4.56 -8.59 2.96
N ARG A 21 5.16 -7.60 2.30
CA ARG A 21 6.08 -6.63 2.92
C ARG A 21 5.46 -5.24 2.81
N TYR A 22 5.63 -4.39 3.82
CA TYR A 22 5.13 -3.01 3.82
C TYR A 22 6.28 -2.05 4.02
N TRP A 23 6.45 -1.09 3.12
CA TRP A 23 7.44 -0.03 3.23
C TRP A 23 6.74 1.33 3.26
N LYS A 24 6.76 2.02 4.40
CA LYS A 24 6.23 3.39 4.53
C LYS A 24 7.23 4.39 3.98
N ILE A 25 6.85 5.12 2.93
CA ILE A 25 7.73 6.03 2.18
C ILE A 25 7.53 7.47 2.62
N ALA A 26 6.32 7.83 3.00
CA ALA A 26 5.99 9.14 3.50
C ALA A 26 5.09 9.02 4.74
N ASN A 27 5.44 9.78 5.78
CA ASN A 27 4.62 9.98 6.96
C ASN A 27 4.31 11.48 7.05
N GLY A 28 3.04 11.86 7.00
CA GLY A 28 2.67 13.27 6.95
C GLY A 28 2.68 13.97 8.30
N SER A 29 3.61 13.64 9.20
CA SER A 29 3.69 14.25 10.53
C SER A 29 3.93 15.77 10.54
N ASN A 30 4.16 16.41 9.38
CA ASN A 30 4.54 17.83 9.27
C ASN A 30 3.68 18.66 8.30
N ILE A 31 2.53 18.18 7.82
CA ILE A 31 1.66 18.95 6.90
C ILE A 31 0.21 18.75 7.32
N GLU A 32 -0.56 19.84 7.44
CA GLU A 32 -1.98 19.88 7.83
C GLU A 32 -2.90 18.97 6.97
N ASN A 33 -2.38 18.37 5.90
CA ASN A 33 -3.01 17.29 5.12
C ASN A 33 -1.97 16.19 4.88
N SER A 34 -1.94 15.19 5.76
CA SER A 34 -0.94 14.14 5.77
C SER A 34 -1.36 12.94 4.91
N VAL A 35 -0.79 12.82 3.72
CA VAL A 35 -0.89 11.58 2.92
C VAL A 35 0.14 10.59 3.43
N GLU A 36 -0.30 9.38 3.73
CA GLU A 36 0.58 8.24 3.97
C GLU A 36 0.75 7.44 2.68
N VAL A 37 1.98 7.04 2.37
CA VAL A 37 2.28 6.25 1.17
C VAL A 37 3.05 5.01 1.58
N ASP A 38 2.49 3.85 1.24
CA ASP A 38 3.10 2.54 1.48
C ASP A 38 3.39 1.84 0.13
N LEU A 39 4.56 1.22 0.00
CA LEU A 39 4.82 0.22 -1.03
C LEU A 39 4.62 -1.17 -0.45
N VAL A 40 3.82 -1.97 -1.15
CA VAL A 40 3.40 -3.29 -0.66
C VAL A 40 3.69 -4.36 -1.73
N PRO A 41 4.87 -5.01 -1.72
CA PRO A 41 5.10 -6.19 -2.52
C PRO A 41 4.21 -7.35 -2.04
N VAL A 42 3.47 -7.94 -2.97
CA VAL A 42 2.58 -9.08 -2.71
C VAL A 42 3.08 -10.28 -3.50
N GLU A 43 3.41 -11.36 -2.78
CA GLU A 43 3.84 -12.61 -3.42
C GLU A 43 2.65 -13.36 -4.04
N LYS A 44 2.94 -14.24 -5.01
CA LYS A 44 1.90 -15.00 -5.70
C LYS A 44 1.11 -15.85 -4.70
N GLY A 45 -0.21 -15.65 -4.66
CA GLY A 45 -1.11 -16.36 -3.76
C GLY A 45 -1.20 -15.79 -2.34
N ALA A 46 -0.44 -14.73 -2.05
CA ALA A 46 -0.65 -13.95 -0.83
C ALA A 46 -1.89 -13.05 -0.98
N GLU A 47 -2.57 -12.80 0.14
CA GLU A 47 -3.75 -11.95 0.21
C GLU A 47 -3.52 -10.87 1.27
N ILE A 48 -3.75 -9.61 0.90
CA ILE A 48 -3.81 -8.51 1.86
C ILE A 48 -5.21 -8.54 2.47
N PRO A 49 -5.36 -8.75 3.79
CA PRO A 49 -6.66 -8.71 4.44
C PRO A 49 -7.36 -7.37 4.20
N GLY A 50 -8.67 -7.40 4.03
CA GLY A 50 -9.46 -6.17 3.89
C GLY A 50 -9.34 -5.26 5.12
N HIS A 51 -9.27 -3.95 4.89
CA HIS A 51 -9.23 -2.93 5.94
C HIS A 51 -10.35 -1.90 5.70
N ILE A 52 -11.00 -1.44 6.77
CA ILE A 52 -12.00 -0.37 6.71
C ILE A 52 -11.39 0.90 7.31
N HIS A 53 -11.18 1.90 6.47
CA HIS A 53 -10.74 3.22 6.91
C HIS A 53 -11.94 4.09 7.28
N LYS A 54 -12.14 4.38 8.58
CA LYS A 54 -13.29 5.17 9.07
C LYS A 54 -13.13 6.70 8.91
N LYS A 55 -11.90 7.18 8.76
CA LYS A 55 -11.56 8.61 8.80
C LYS A 55 -10.63 9.05 7.67
N SER A 56 -10.27 8.15 6.76
CA SER A 56 -9.35 8.42 5.65
C SER A 56 -9.85 7.73 4.39
N ASN A 57 -9.51 8.31 3.24
CA ASN A 57 -9.66 7.63 1.96
C ASN A 57 -8.37 6.85 1.68
N ALA A 58 -8.52 5.69 1.04
CA ALA A 58 -7.40 4.89 0.55
C ALA A 58 -7.40 4.91 -0.98
N LEU A 59 -6.20 4.94 -1.55
CA LEU A 59 -5.95 4.82 -2.99
C LEU A 59 -4.89 3.72 -3.18
N ALA A 60 -5.10 2.82 -4.13
CA ALA A 60 -4.12 1.82 -4.52
C ALA A 60 -3.67 2.08 -5.94
N LEU A 61 -2.38 1.85 -6.25
CA LEU A 61 -1.86 1.90 -7.61
C LEU A 61 -1.08 0.61 -7.85
N VAL A 62 -1.40 -0.11 -8.92
CA VAL A 62 -0.66 -1.32 -9.28
C VAL A 62 0.61 -0.93 -10.02
N VAL A 63 1.74 -0.93 -9.30
CA VAL A 63 3.05 -0.57 -9.88
C VAL A 63 3.60 -1.66 -10.81
N SER A 64 3.30 -2.93 -10.52
CA SER A 64 3.72 -4.08 -11.33
C SER A 64 2.79 -5.28 -11.13
N GLY A 65 2.84 -6.23 -12.08
CA GLY A 65 2.04 -7.46 -12.02
C GLY A 65 0.55 -7.24 -12.28
N SER A 66 -0.25 -8.16 -11.77
CA SER A 66 -1.72 -8.16 -11.84
C SER A 66 -2.30 -8.91 -10.65
N GLY A 67 -3.53 -8.60 -10.27
CA GLY A 67 -4.21 -9.24 -9.15
C GLY A 67 -5.71 -8.98 -9.15
N LYS A 68 -6.34 -9.27 -8.01
CA LYS A 68 -7.74 -8.95 -7.75
C LYS A 68 -7.83 -8.06 -6.52
N VAL A 69 -8.59 -6.98 -6.60
CA VAL A 69 -8.89 -6.09 -5.49
C VAL A 69 -10.38 -6.17 -5.19
N THR A 70 -10.73 -6.23 -3.92
CA THR A 70 -12.13 -6.19 -3.48
C THR A 70 -12.39 -4.85 -2.80
N LEU A 71 -13.38 -4.09 -3.29
CA LEU A 71 -13.83 -2.81 -2.73
C LEU A 71 -15.33 -2.91 -2.43
N GLY A 72 -15.68 -2.86 -1.15
CA GLY A 72 -17.04 -3.16 -0.70
C GLY A 72 -17.46 -4.55 -1.15
N ASP A 73 -18.56 -4.63 -1.91
CA ASP A 73 -19.10 -5.89 -2.41
C ASP A 73 -18.58 -6.26 -3.82
N GLY A 74 -17.74 -5.39 -4.42
CA GLY A 74 -17.24 -5.55 -5.79
C GLY A 74 -15.81 -6.11 -5.84
N GLY A 75 -15.57 -7.07 -6.74
CA GLY A 75 -14.23 -7.59 -7.04
C GLY A 75 -13.75 -7.16 -8.43
N TYR A 76 -12.54 -6.63 -8.51
CA TYR A 76 -11.97 -6.04 -9.73
C TYR A 76 -10.65 -6.72 -10.06
N ASN A 77 -10.47 -7.14 -11.30
CA ASN A 77 -9.18 -7.58 -11.80
C ASN A 77 -8.38 -6.33 -12.18
N VAL A 78 -7.17 -6.22 -11.64
CA VAL A 78 -6.30 -5.07 -11.83
C VAL A 78 -4.95 -5.51 -12.40
N ARG A 79 -4.33 -4.65 -13.19
CA ARG A 79 -3.01 -4.85 -13.79
C ARG A 79 -2.17 -3.60 -13.61
N LYS A 80 -0.87 -3.72 -13.91
CA LYS A 80 0.07 -2.60 -13.91
C LYS A 80 -0.53 -1.34 -14.56
N GLY A 81 -0.54 -0.25 -13.80
CA GLY A 81 -1.04 1.06 -14.19
C GLY A 81 -2.48 1.35 -13.77
N ASP A 82 -3.25 0.34 -13.37
CA ASP A 82 -4.60 0.54 -12.84
C ASP A 82 -4.54 1.12 -11.42
N ILE A 83 -5.56 1.92 -11.09
CA ILE A 83 -5.78 2.62 -9.82
C ILE A 83 -7.15 2.22 -9.26
#